data_AF-R5FW48-F1
#
_entry.id   AF-R5FW48-F1
#
_cell.length_a   1.000
_cell.length_b   1.000
_cell.length_c   1.000
_cell.angle_alpha   90.00
_cell.angle_beta   90.00
_cell.angle_gamma   90.00
#
_symmetry.space_group_name_H-M   'P 1'
#
loop_
_entity.id
_entity.type
_entity.pdbx_description
1 polymer ?
#
loop_
_entity_poly.entity_id
_entity_poly.type
_entity_poly.pdbx_seq_one_letter_code
_entity_poly.pdbx_strand_id
1 'polypeptide(L)' 'MMEGLDEEMKRRTLRITSRRDAIRTACTMAMPSDVILIAGKGHETYQEVNGVRHHFSDIEEVEKIIEGEKGGATH' A
#
# COMPACT_ATOMS: atom_id res chain seq x y z
N MET A 1 8.47 -6.88 -8.57
CA MET A 1 8.98 -8.12 -9.19
C MET A 1 7.83 -9.13 -9.22
N MET A 2 7.68 -9.93 -10.28
CA MET A 2 6.72 -11.07 -10.33
C MET A 2 7.47 -12.41 -10.45
N GLU A 3 8.79 -12.36 -10.28
CA GLU A 3 9.66 -13.52 -10.36
C GLU A 3 9.38 -14.41 -9.15
N GLY A 4 9.23 -15.71 -9.40
CA GLY A 4 8.81 -16.69 -8.37
C GLY A 4 7.30 -16.93 -8.28
N LEU A 5 6.46 -16.23 -9.06
CA LEU A 5 5.03 -16.50 -9.16
C LEU A 5 4.74 -17.44 -10.34
N ASP A 6 3.96 -18.49 -10.11
CA ASP A 6 3.38 -19.29 -11.19
C ASP A 6 2.22 -18.55 -11.90
N GLU A 7 1.65 -19.18 -12.93
CA GLU A 7 0.58 -18.57 -13.73
C GLU A 7 -0.72 -18.35 -12.95
N GLU A 8 -1.01 -19.17 -11.94
CA GLU A 8 -2.19 -18.98 -11.09
C GLU A 8 -1.98 -17.83 -10.12
N MET A 9 -0.82 -17.77 -9.47
CA MET A 9 -0.44 -16.70 -8.56
C MET A 9 -0.43 -15.35 -9.28
N LYS A 10 0.06 -15.29 -10.52
CA LYS A 10 0.02 -14.07 -11.34
C LYS A 10 -1.41 -13.57 -11.58
N ARG A 11 -2.36 -14.47 -11.84
CA ARG A 11 -3.79 -14.08 -12.03
C ARG A 11 -4.40 -13.50 -10.76
N ARG A 12 -3.92 -13.89 -9.58
CA ARG A 12 -4.39 -13.42 -8.27
C ARG A 12 -3.57 -12.25 -7.71
N THR A 13 -2.58 -11.76 -8.45
CA THR A 13 -1.67 -10.70 -7.99
C THR A 13 -1.90 -9.41 -8.77
N LEU A 14 -2.18 -8.33 -8.05
CA LEU A 14 -2.18 -6.98 -8.61
C LEU A 14 -0.80 -6.34 -8.40
N ARG A 15 -0.16 -5.88 -9.47
CA ARG A 15 1.14 -5.18 -9.42
C ARG A 15 0.98 -3.70 -9.69
N ILE A 16 1.25 -2.88 -8.69
CA ILE A 16 1.25 -1.41 -8.78
C ILE A 16 2.66 -0.90 -8.47
N THR A 17 3.21 -0.08 -9.37
CA THR A 17 4.62 0.39 -9.28
C THR A 17 4.79 1.46 -8.20
N SER A 18 3.81 2.34 -8.03
CA SER A 18 3.81 3.39 -7.03
C SER A 18 3.44 2.81 -5.67
N ARG A 19 4.32 2.98 -4.67
CA ARG A 19 4.07 2.49 -3.31
C ARG A 19 2.81 3.13 -2.71
N ARG A 20 2.64 4.44 -2.89
CA ARG A 20 1.44 5.17 -2.46
C ARG A 20 0.17 4.59 -3.07
N ASP A 21 0.19 4.35 -4.39
CA ASP A 21 -1.01 3.84 -5.08
C ASP A 21 -1.30 2.40 -4.69
N ALA A 22 -0.26 1.58 -4.47
CA ALA A 22 -0.43 0.21 -3.99
C ALA A 22 -1.11 0.16 -2.61
N ILE A 23 -0.66 1.00 -1.67
CA ILE A 23 -1.27 1.12 -0.34
C ILE A 23 -2.71 1.61 -0.47
N ARG A 24 -2.95 2.67 -1.24
CA ARG A 24 -4.30 3.20 -1.48
C ARG A 24 -5.23 2.13 -2.04
N THR A 25 -4.82 1.43 -3.09
CA THR A 25 -5.62 0.37 -3.71
C THR A 25 -5.90 -0.76 -2.72
N ALA A 26 -4.92 -1.19 -1.93
CA ALA A 26 -5.12 -2.22 -0.91
C ALA A 26 -6.17 -1.77 0.13
N CYS A 27 -6.08 -0.53 0.63
CA CYS A 27 -7.04 0.03 1.57
C CYS A 27 -8.45 0.13 0.98
N THR A 28 -8.58 0.64 -0.25
CA THR A 28 -9.89 0.78 -0.92
C THR A 28 -10.53 -0.57 -1.28
N MET A 29 -9.72 -1.61 -1.48
CA MET A 29 -10.22 -2.97 -1.78
C MET A 29 -10.60 -3.76 -0.52
N ALA A 30 -10.12 -3.36 0.65
CA ALA A 30 -10.35 -4.08 1.89
C ALA A 30 -11.79 -3.90 2.39
N MET A 31 -12.38 -4.99 2.85
CA MET A 31 -13.70 -5.02 3.46
C MET A 31 -13.60 -5.02 4.99
N PRO A 32 -14.70 -4.70 5.72
CA PRO A 32 -14.71 -4.86 7.16
C PRO A 32 -14.28 -6.27 7.58
N SER A 33 -13.35 -6.36 8.53
CA SER A 33 -12.70 -7.59 9.02
C SER A 33 -11.52 -8.10 8.18
N ASP A 34 -11.15 -7.47 7.07
CA ASP A 34 -9.91 -7.77 6.38
C ASP A 34 -8.69 -7.23 7.13
N VAL A 35 -7.54 -7.91 6.95
CA VAL A 35 -6.25 -7.47 7.49
C VAL A 35 -5.31 -7.17 6.33
N ILE A 36 -4.76 -5.95 6.31
CA ILE A 36 -3.74 -5.52 5.34
C ILE A 36 -2.37 -5.62 6.00
N LEU A 37 -1.45 -6.37 5.39
CA LEU A 37 -0.04 -6.44 5.78
C LEU A 37 0.83 -5.69 4.77
N ILE A 38 1.49 -4.62 5.22
CA ILE A 38 2.51 -3.89 4.42
C ILE A 38 3.88 -4.36 4.91
N ALA A 39 4.66 -4.98 4.03
CA ALA A 39 5.94 -5.59 4.37
C ALA A 39 7.12 -5.03 3.54
N GLY A 40 8.34 -5.23 4.07
CA GLY A 40 9.61 -4.99 3.37
C GLY A 40 10.37 -3.73 3.79
N LYS A 41 9.69 -2.73 4.39
CA LYS A 41 10.30 -1.44 4.75
C LYS A 41 10.54 -1.22 6.25
N GLY A 42 9.75 -1.89 7.10
CA GLY A 42 9.83 -1.69 8.55
C GLY A 42 9.45 -0.26 8.98
N HIS A 43 10.15 0.29 9.98
CA HIS A 43 9.89 1.64 10.52
C HIS A 43 10.59 2.77 9.74
N GLU A 44 10.98 2.52 8.47
CA GLU A 44 11.69 3.50 7.66
C GLU A 44 10.76 4.60 7.13
N THR A 45 11.16 5.85 7.33
CA THR A 45 10.41 7.06 6.94
C THR A 45 10.90 7.71 5.63
N TYR A 46 11.71 7.00 4.85
CA TYR A 46 12.15 7.47 3.52
C TYR A 46 12.07 6.35 2.48
N GLN A 47 11.83 6.69 1.22
CA GLN A 47 12.01 5.78 0.10
C GLN A 47 13.23 6.23 -0.71
N GLU A 48 14.13 5.30 -0.99
CA GLU A 48 15.25 5.56 -1.90
C GLU A 48 14.85 5.26 -3.34
N VAL A 49 15.06 6.23 -4.23
CA VAL A 49 14.86 6.09 -5.67
C VAL A 49 16.11 6.59 -6.36
N ASN A 50 16.78 5.71 -7.12
CA ASN A 50 18.04 6.02 -7.81
C ASN A 50 19.11 6.66 -6.90
N GLY A 51 19.23 6.18 -5.65
CA GLY A 51 20.20 6.69 -4.67
C GLY A 51 19.78 7.99 -3.95
N VAL A 52 18.61 8.55 -4.26
CA VAL A 52 18.07 9.74 -3.58
C VAL A 52 16.97 9.32 -2.60
N ARG A 53 17.08 9.78 -1.35
CA ARG A 53 16.06 9.53 -0.32
C ARG A 53 14.98 10.59 -0.36
N HIS A 54 13.74 10.14 -0.49
CA HIS A 54 12.53 10.96 -0.45
C HIS A 54 11.74 10.64 0.81
N HIS A 55 11.15 11.64 1.46
CA HIS A 55 10.26 11.40 2.61
C HIS A 55 9.09 10.50 2.18
N PHE A 56 8.93 9.39 2.88
CA PHE A 56 7.83 8.44 2.66
C PHE A 56 7.67 7.55 3.88
N SER A 57 6.50 7.50 4.50
CA SER A 57 6.19 6.58 5.60
C SER A 57 4.93 5.79 5.26
N ASP A 58 5.01 4.45 5.33
CA ASP A 58 3.83 3.60 5.07
C ASP A 58 2.71 3.90 6.09
N ILE A 59 3.08 4.19 7.34
CA ILE A 59 2.14 4.55 8.42
C ILE A 59 1.41 5.85 8.09
N GLU A 60 2.14 6.91 7.75
CA GLU A 60 1.53 8.21 7.43
C GLU A 60 0.59 8.11 6.22
N GLU A 61 0.92 7.30 5.21
CA GLU A 61 0.05 7.13 4.04
C GLU A 61 -1.24 6.37 4.41
N VAL A 62 -1.17 5.35 5.26
CA VAL A 62 -2.35 4.63 5.75
C VAL A 62 -3.24 5.53 6.60
N GLU A 63 -2.66 6.29 7.54
CA GLU A 63 -3.40 7.23 8.38
C GLU A 63 -4.18 8.26 7.54
N LYS A 64 -3.54 8.87 6.54
CA LYS A 64 -4.20 9.81 5.62
C LYS A 64 -5.40 9.19 4.90
N ILE A 65 -5.33 7.92 4.52
CA ILE A 65 -6.42 7.23 3.82
C ILE A 65 -7.59 6.99 4.78
N ILE A 66 -7.32 6.41 5.95
CA ILE A 66 -8.34 6.08 6.95
C ILE A 66 -9.00 7.34 7.50
N GLU A 67 -8.24 8.41 7.74
CA GLU A 67 -8.79 9.69 8.18
C GLU A 67 -9.62 10.38 7.09
N GLY A 68 -9.19 10.29 5.83
CA GLY A 68 -9.94 10.81 4.68
C GLY A 68 -11.30 10.12 4.50
N GLU A 69 -11.41 8.82 4.80
CA GLU A 69 -12.68 8.08 4.73
C GLU A 69 -13.66 8.46 5.84
N LYS A 70 -13.18 8.87 7.02
CA LYS A 70 -14.05 9.35 8.13
C LYS A 70 -14.81 10.63 7.78
N GLY A 71 -14.35 11.42 6.81
CA GLY A 71 -15.03 12.61 6.32
C GLY A 71 -16.13 12.34 5.27
N GLY A 72 -16.19 11.13 4.70
CA GLY A 72 -17.14 10.75 3.66
C GLY A 72 -18.40 10.03 4.16
N ALA A 73 -18.39 9.53 5.39
CA ALA A 73 -19.53 8.86 6.01
C ALA A 73 -20.48 9.88 6.69
N THR A 74 -21.08 10.77 5.90
CA THR A 74 -22.34 11.44 6.33
C THR A 74 -23.48 10.58 5.80
N HIS A 75 -24.36 10.15 6.71
CA HIS A 75 -25.52 9.31 6.41
C HIS A 75 -26.46 9.94 5.38
#